data_AF-A0A534LV85-F1
#
_entry.id   AF-A0A534LV85-F1
#
_cell.length_a   1.000
_cell.length_b   1.000
_cell.length_c   1.000
_cell.angle_alpha   90.00
_cell.angle_beta   90.00
_cell.angle_gamma   90.00
#
_symmetry.space_group_name_H-M   'P 1'
#
loop_
_entity.id
_entity.type
_entity.pdbx_description
1 polymer ?
#
loop_
_entity_poly.entity_id
_entity_poly.type
_entity_poly.pdbx_seq_one_letter_code
_entity_poly.pdbx_strand_id
1 'polypeptide(L)'
;MIKRLPADAFRGRGGMRSQSLLASAIAASVILLLSTGLVPAVRVSSAVAGFSFSAAGDAGSWSGFDSSREALGRSGSNFFLAMGDLSYGGSSEEHWCRELKQSFPDAEILAGNHDVGEVNDTPDNGYPANINEFVKYCPYTLSSPLTGTYGKEYFFDYPQAAPLARFILTGCGLVWLVDNEGEWRCIPGDPHYAFVERSIDEARAQAIPWVVVVSHKNCITSGEHSCELGTPFFDLLLDKKVDLIVEGHTHHYSRSKQLALNPATCAELVEHSYQPGCVVNDGADRQYQAGAGSVLVIAGTFGRAIDAFYPDSPYAPYFANWMDNSTTGEGKGFVSFDVDQGRIALRTTFVNATKPFTDSFTIRRPSNASPLVGTTGFLPWIALAAIGGGAAIVGFQLKIRARPKPANGRIVPPRRLPRRK
;
A
#
# COMPACT_ATOMS: atom_id res chain seq x y z
N MET A 1 -88.34 26.73 -55.78
CA MET A 1 -89.81 26.54 -55.70
C MET A 1 -90.11 25.09 -55.36
N ILE A 2 -90.56 24.88 -54.11
CA ILE A 2 -91.62 23.98 -53.63
C ILE A 2 -91.77 22.60 -54.30
N LYS A 3 -91.60 21.53 -53.50
CA LYS A 3 -92.69 20.58 -53.11
C LYS A 3 -92.10 19.52 -52.16
N ARG A 4 -92.35 19.64 -50.85
CA ARG A 4 -93.45 19.04 -50.07
C ARG A 4 -93.17 17.59 -49.64
N LEU A 5 -92.88 17.45 -48.34
CA LEU A 5 -93.24 16.29 -47.53
C LEU A 5 -94.78 16.21 -47.38
N PRO A 6 -95.33 15.01 -47.12
CA PRO A 6 -95.97 14.74 -45.82
C PRO A 6 -95.57 13.34 -45.29
N ALA A 7 -95.37 13.09 -43.99
CA ALA A 7 -96.20 13.26 -42.78
C ALA A 7 -96.90 11.94 -42.37
N ASP A 8 -97.04 11.82 -41.05
CA ASP A 8 -97.89 10.88 -40.28
C ASP A 8 -97.28 9.52 -39.90
N ALA A 9 -97.45 8.96 -38.71
CA ALA A 9 -98.05 9.43 -37.45
C ALA A 9 -97.97 8.30 -36.39
N PHE A 10 -97.67 8.70 -35.14
CA PHE A 10 -98.28 8.24 -33.87
C PHE A 10 -98.03 6.86 -33.22
N ARG A 11 -97.86 6.98 -31.87
CA ARG A 11 -98.10 6.04 -30.74
C ARG A 11 -97.03 4.96 -30.46
N GLY A 12 -96.52 4.78 -29.24
CA GLY A 12 -96.78 5.43 -27.95
C GLY A 12 -96.22 4.59 -26.78
N ARG A 13 -96.13 5.23 -25.60
CA ARG A 13 -95.93 4.70 -24.22
C ARG A 13 -94.57 4.03 -23.90
N GLY A 14 -93.93 4.27 -22.75
CA GLY A 14 -94.35 4.96 -21.53
C GLY A 14 -93.12 5.52 -20.79
N GLY A 15 -93.37 6.49 -19.93
CA GLY A 15 -92.34 7.11 -19.10
C GLY A 15 -92.26 6.52 -17.69
N MET A 16 -91.09 6.66 -17.07
CA MET A 16 -90.86 7.18 -15.71
C MET A 16 -89.34 7.14 -15.45
N ARG A 17 -88.69 8.31 -15.36
CA ARG A 17 -88.15 8.94 -14.13
C ARG A 17 -87.03 8.12 -13.46
N SER A 18 -85.77 8.53 -13.64
CA SER A 18 -84.96 9.36 -12.71
C SER A 18 -84.37 8.53 -11.54
N GLN A 19 -83.10 8.56 -11.14
CA GLN A 19 -82.08 9.62 -11.12
C GLN A 19 -80.66 9.01 -11.04
N SER A 20 -79.67 9.84 -11.39
CA SER A 20 -78.32 9.98 -10.80
C SER A 20 -77.24 8.89 -10.96
N LEU A 21 -76.28 9.21 -11.86
CA LEU A 21 -74.83 9.39 -11.62
C LEU A 21 -74.07 8.28 -10.85
N LEU A 22 -73.09 7.64 -11.50
CA LEU A 22 -71.67 7.77 -11.17
C LEU A 22 -70.75 6.89 -12.05
N ALA A 23 -69.68 7.54 -12.53
CA ALA A 23 -68.33 7.05 -12.77
C ALA A 23 -68.06 6.09 -13.95
N SER A 24 -67.53 6.70 -15.01
CA SER A 24 -66.76 6.09 -16.10
C SER A 24 -65.37 5.59 -15.67
N ALA A 25 -64.91 4.58 -16.43
CA ALA A 25 -63.54 4.39 -16.91
C ALA A 25 -62.47 3.82 -15.97
N ILE A 26 -62.31 2.48 -15.99
CA ILE A 26 -60.99 1.82 -15.97
C ILE A 26 -61.06 0.56 -16.86
N ALA A 27 -60.76 0.70 -18.15
CA ALA A 27 -60.58 -0.43 -19.06
C ALA A 27 -59.55 -0.06 -20.13
N ALA A 28 -58.28 0.13 -19.73
CA ALA A 28 -57.14 0.23 -20.64
C ALA A 28 -55.80 0.19 -19.87
N SER A 29 -55.46 -0.92 -19.19
CA SER A 29 -54.13 -1.05 -18.56
C SER A 29 -53.64 -2.50 -18.37
N VAL A 30 -53.92 -3.41 -19.31
CA VAL A 30 -53.43 -4.82 -19.20
C VAL A 30 -52.63 -5.31 -20.41
N ILE A 31 -52.43 -4.49 -21.46
CA ILE A 31 -51.63 -4.92 -22.63
C ILE A 31 -50.63 -3.82 -23.01
N LEU A 32 -49.62 -3.60 -22.16
CA LEU A 32 -48.35 -2.95 -22.53
C LEU A 32 -47.25 -3.20 -21.48
N LEU A 33 -46.98 -4.46 -21.13
CA LEU A 33 -45.88 -4.85 -20.22
C LEU A 33 -44.93 -5.86 -20.89
N LEU A 34 -44.61 -5.60 -22.16
CA LEU A 34 -43.59 -6.33 -22.93
C LEU A 34 -42.81 -5.33 -23.80
N SER A 35 -41.94 -4.50 -23.21
CA SER A 35 -40.79 -3.86 -23.90
C SER A 35 -39.96 -2.86 -23.06
N THR A 36 -39.81 -3.06 -21.75
CA THR A 36 -38.73 -2.38 -20.99
C THR A 36 -38.00 -3.37 -20.10
N GLY A 37 -37.46 -4.42 -20.75
CA GLY A 37 -36.39 -5.21 -20.16
C GLY A 37 -35.10 -4.38 -20.05
N LEU A 38 -35.07 -3.37 -19.18
CA LEU A 38 -33.82 -2.95 -18.58
C LEU A 38 -33.42 -4.04 -17.59
N VAL A 39 -32.84 -5.12 -18.10
CA VAL A 39 -31.88 -5.87 -17.30
C VAL A 39 -30.77 -4.85 -17.03
N PRO A 40 -30.50 -4.43 -15.78
CA PRO A 40 -29.30 -3.65 -15.54
C PRO A 40 -28.17 -4.50 -16.07
N ALA A 41 -27.48 -4.02 -17.11
CA ALA A 41 -26.24 -4.63 -17.52
C ALA A 41 -25.35 -4.62 -16.29
N VAL A 42 -25.22 -5.78 -15.65
CA VAL A 42 -24.17 -6.01 -14.67
C VAL A 42 -22.92 -5.76 -15.49
N ARG A 43 -22.35 -4.57 -15.34
CA ARG A 43 -20.99 -4.33 -15.79
C ARG A 43 -20.19 -5.33 -14.99
N VAL A 44 -19.84 -6.45 -15.62
CA VAL A 44 -18.69 -7.23 -15.17
C VAL A 44 -17.58 -6.20 -15.22
N SER A 45 -17.21 -5.65 -14.05
CA SER A 45 -16.01 -4.85 -13.96
C SER A 45 -14.95 -5.77 -14.53
N SER A 46 -14.35 -5.38 -15.66
CA SER A 46 -13.06 -5.93 -16.05
C SER A 46 -12.25 -5.92 -14.77
N ALA A 47 -11.79 -7.09 -14.32
CA ALA A 47 -10.76 -7.11 -13.29
C ALA A 47 -9.70 -6.10 -13.76
N VAL A 48 -9.35 -5.15 -12.89
CA VAL A 48 -8.25 -4.24 -13.21
C VAL A 48 -7.08 -5.14 -13.62
N ALA A 49 -6.55 -4.93 -14.82
CA ALA A 49 -5.38 -5.67 -15.25
C ALA A 49 -4.30 -5.45 -14.19
N GLY A 50 -3.72 -6.54 -13.69
CA GLY A 50 -2.61 -6.45 -12.76
C GLY A 50 -1.44 -5.68 -13.38
N PHE A 51 -0.50 -5.29 -12.53
CA PHE A 51 0.75 -4.67 -12.96
C PHE A 51 1.92 -5.44 -12.37
N SER A 52 3.12 -5.16 -12.84
CA SER A 52 4.33 -5.66 -12.21
C SER A 52 5.30 -4.53 -11.91
N PHE A 53 6.05 -4.64 -10.82
CA PHE A 53 7.11 -3.69 -10.51
C PHE A 53 8.37 -4.45 -10.09
N SER A 54 9.52 -3.85 -10.33
CA SER A 54 10.80 -4.37 -9.84
C SER A 54 11.37 -3.45 -8.77
N ALA A 55 12.20 -3.99 -7.89
CA ALA A 55 12.85 -3.22 -6.84
C ALA A 55 14.23 -3.82 -6.51
N ALA A 56 15.21 -2.94 -6.26
CA ALA A 56 16.52 -3.30 -5.72
C ALA A 56 17.23 -2.03 -5.21
N GLY A 57 18.09 -2.19 -4.19
CA GLY A 57 19.01 -1.15 -3.72
C GLY A 57 20.45 -1.43 -4.15
N ASP A 58 21.35 -0.52 -3.78
CA ASP A 58 22.79 -0.79 -3.71
C ASP A 58 23.39 -1.03 -5.10
N ALA A 59 23.09 -0.09 -6.00
CA ALA A 59 23.40 -0.19 -7.43
C ALA A 59 24.88 0.10 -7.71
N GLY A 60 25.38 1.22 -7.21
CA GLY A 60 26.68 1.74 -7.62
C GLY A 60 26.78 2.04 -9.11
N SER A 61 28.01 2.17 -9.57
CA SER A 61 28.34 2.56 -10.95
C SER A 61 29.30 1.57 -11.64
N TRP A 62 29.33 0.32 -11.17
CA TRP A 62 30.26 -0.71 -11.64
C TRP A 62 29.56 -1.75 -12.53
N SER A 63 30.29 -2.79 -12.96
CA SER A 63 29.77 -3.85 -13.85
C SER A 63 28.51 -4.57 -13.35
N GLY A 64 28.28 -4.57 -12.03
CA GLY A 64 27.04 -5.06 -11.44
C GLY A 64 25.82 -4.24 -11.84
N PHE A 65 25.92 -2.91 -11.74
CA PHE A 65 24.90 -1.99 -12.22
C PHE A 65 24.60 -2.22 -13.70
N ASP A 66 25.64 -2.38 -14.54
CA ASP A 66 25.46 -2.64 -15.97
C ASP A 66 24.72 -3.94 -16.26
N SER A 67 25.11 -5.03 -15.61
CA SER A 67 24.48 -6.33 -15.84
C SER A 67 23.01 -6.34 -15.38
N SER A 68 22.74 -5.71 -14.23
CA SER A 68 21.40 -5.64 -13.64
C SER A 68 20.46 -4.71 -14.41
N ARG A 69 20.92 -3.53 -14.84
CA ARG A 69 20.09 -2.60 -15.63
C ARG A 69 19.75 -3.17 -17.01
N GLU A 70 20.66 -3.93 -17.63
CA GLU A 70 20.40 -4.62 -18.89
C GLU A 70 19.31 -5.71 -18.74
N ALA A 71 19.36 -6.47 -17.65
CA ALA A 71 18.30 -7.43 -17.32
C ALA A 71 16.99 -6.74 -16.95
N LEU A 72 17.05 -5.61 -16.24
CA LEU A 72 15.87 -4.81 -15.88
C LEU A 72 15.13 -4.31 -17.12
N GLY A 73 15.85 -3.85 -18.15
CA GLY A 73 15.28 -3.44 -19.43
C GLY A 73 14.52 -4.56 -20.17
N ARG A 74 14.72 -5.83 -19.78
CA ARG A 74 14.00 -7.00 -20.30
C ARG A 74 12.94 -7.56 -19.34
N SER A 75 12.76 -6.95 -18.16
CA SER A 75 11.92 -7.50 -17.09
C SER A 75 10.42 -7.52 -17.40
N GLY A 76 9.97 -6.65 -18.30
CA GLY A 76 8.55 -6.40 -18.56
C GLY A 76 7.81 -5.70 -17.42
N SER A 77 8.53 -5.17 -16.42
CA SER A 77 7.95 -4.41 -15.31
C SER A 77 7.31 -3.11 -15.79
N ASN A 78 6.25 -2.67 -15.12
CA ASN A 78 5.64 -1.37 -15.35
C ASN A 78 6.46 -0.22 -14.77
N PHE A 79 7.15 -0.45 -13.66
CA PHE A 79 8.10 0.51 -13.08
C PHE A 79 9.18 -0.20 -12.26
N PHE A 80 10.25 0.52 -11.94
CA PHE A 80 11.36 0.07 -11.08
C PHE A 80 11.54 1.00 -9.89
N LEU A 81 11.79 0.46 -8.70
CA LEU A 81 12.13 1.22 -7.50
C LEU A 81 13.61 1.01 -7.16
N ALA A 82 14.42 2.05 -7.32
CA ALA A 82 15.82 2.08 -6.90
C ALA A 82 15.88 2.52 -5.42
N MET A 83 16.19 1.59 -4.53
CA MET A 83 15.97 1.71 -3.08
C MET A 83 17.21 2.20 -2.33
N GLY A 84 17.74 3.35 -2.73
CA GLY A 84 18.90 3.96 -2.09
C GLY A 84 20.24 3.35 -2.46
N ASP A 85 21.29 4.07 -2.07
CA ASP A 85 22.68 3.77 -2.39
C ASP A 85 22.89 3.68 -3.90
N LEU A 86 22.62 4.81 -4.56
CA LEU A 86 22.45 4.88 -5.99
C LEU A 86 23.78 4.73 -6.72
N SER A 87 24.64 5.76 -6.73
CA SER A 87 25.89 5.71 -7.50
C SER A 87 27.12 5.30 -6.68
N TYR A 88 27.05 5.35 -5.34
CA TYR A 88 28.21 5.31 -4.42
C TYR A 88 29.33 6.29 -4.82
N GLY A 89 28.97 7.39 -5.46
CA GLY A 89 29.93 8.35 -6.01
C GLY A 89 30.83 7.83 -7.12
N GLY A 90 30.55 6.64 -7.67
CA GLY A 90 31.31 6.07 -8.80
C GLY A 90 31.03 6.78 -10.14
N SER A 91 29.96 7.57 -10.23
CA SER A 91 29.61 8.38 -11.38
C SER A 91 28.78 9.59 -10.94
N SER A 92 28.70 10.63 -11.78
CA SER A 92 27.83 11.77 -11.51
C SER A 92 26.37 11.35 -11.51
N GLU A 93 25.53 12.07 -10.75
CA GLU A 93 24.11 11.81 -10.62
C GLU A 93 23.40 11.85 -11.98
N GLU A 94 23.77 12.81 -12.83
CA GLU A 94 23.27 12.91 -14.20
C GLU A 94 23.63 11.68 -15.03
N HIS A 95 24.89 11.25 -14.98
CA HIS A 95 25.34 10.11 -15.77
C HIS A 95 24.69 8.81 -15.29
N TRP A 96 24.74 8.55 -13.99
CA TRP A 96 24.13 7.37 -13.39
C TRP A 96 22.65 7.28 -13.73
N CYS A 97 21.93 8.39 -13.57
CA CYS A 97 20.51 8.43 -13.87
C CYS A 97 20.22 8.15 -15.35
N ARG A 98 20.98 8.79 -16.25
CA ARG A 98 20.81 8.59 -17.69
C ARG A 98 21.00 7.12 -18.06
N GLU A 99 22.01 6.45 -17.54
CA GLU A 99 22.27 5.02 -17.83
C GLU A 99 21.13 4.12 -17.34
N LEU A 100 20.59 4.40 -16.14
CA LEU A 100 19.43 3.67 -15.60
C LEU A 100 18.19 3.90 -16.48
N LYS A 101 17.81 5.16 -16.70
CA LYS A 101 16.58 5.52 -17.42
C LYS A 101 16.63 5.24 -18.93
N GLN A 102 17.82 5.16 -19.53
CA GLN A 102 17.98 4.63 -20.88
C GLN A 102 17.60 3.15 -20.98
N SER A 103 17.91 2.37 -19.94
CA SER A 103 17.57 0.95 -19.88
C SER A 103 16.12 0.74 -19.45
N PHE A 104 15.63 1.60 -18.56
CA PHE A 104 14.30 1.48 -17.97
C PHE A 104 13.74 2.88 -17.58
N PRO A 105 12.93 3.51 -18.45
CA PRO A 105 12.50 4.92 -18.26
C PRO A 105 11.70 5.18 -16.97
N ASP A 106 10.80 4.26 -16.62
CA ASP A 106 9.90 4.36 -15.46
C ASP A 106 10.59 3.88 -14.16
N ALA A 107 11.81 4.36 -13.93
CA ALA A 107 12.57 4.10 -12.71
C ALA A 107 12.41 5.26 -11.72
N GLU A 108 11.97 4.93 -10.51
CA GLU A 108 11.73 5.85 -9.40
C GLU A 108 12.74 5.63 -8.28
N ILE A 109 13.22 6.70 -7.66
CA ILE A 109 14.35 6.63 -6.71
C ILE A 109 13.94 6.96 -5.28
N LEU A 110 14.65 6.36 -4.33
CA LEU A 110 14.71 6.70 -2.92
C LEU A 110 16.19 6.85 -2.53
N ALA A 111 16.50 7.70 -1.55
CA ALA A 111 17.84 7.85 -1.02
C ALA A 111 18.25 6.68 -0.09
N GLY A 112 19.53 6.36 -0.07
CA GLY A 112 20.21 5.58 0.96
C GLY A 112 21.23 6.42 1.73
N ASN A 113 21.96 5.82 2.65
CA ASN A 113 22.94 6.54 3.47
C ASN A 113 24.10 7.09 2.63
N HIS A 114 24.39 6.51 1.47
CA HIS A 114 25.40 7.02 0.55
C HIS A 114 24.92 8.21 -0.30
N ASP A 115 23.61 8.53 -0.29
CA ASP A 115 23.05 9.62 -1.10
C ASP A 115 22.74 10.89 -0.28
N VAL A 116 22.85 10.81 1.04
CA VAL A 116 22.46 11.88 1.99
C VAL A 116 23.64 12.48 2.76
N GLY A 117 24.87 12.09 2.39
CA GLY A 117 26.10 12.54 3.01
C GLY A 117 26.42 11.89 4.37
N GLU A 118 25.60 10.94 4.82
CA GLU A 118 25.80 10.20 6.07
C GLU A 118 27.11 9.41 6.06
N VAL A 119 27.44 8.82 4.91
CA VAL A 119 28.70 8.12 4.68
C VAL A 119 29.61 8.94 3.77
N ASN A 120 30.87 9.09 4.17
CA ASN A 120 31.91 9.72 3.36
C ASN A 120 32.84 8.65 2.78
N ASP A 121 32.34 7.89 1.82
CA ASP A 121 33.07 6.84 1.10
C ASP A 121 33.26 7.14 -0.38
N THR A 122 33.11 8.41 -0.79
CA THR A 122 33.33 8.82 -2.17
C THR A 122 34.72 8.35 -2.62
N PRO A 123 34.83 7.56 -3.70
CA PRO A 123 36.11 7.08 -4.19
C PRO A 123 37.08 8.23 -4.49
N ASP A 124 38.38 7.95 -4.56
CA ASP A 124 39.37 8.93 -5.02
C ASP A 124 38.99 9.44 -6.43
N ASN A 125 38.80 10.76 -6.57
CA ASN A 125 38.26 11.41 -7.78
C ASN A 125 36.81 11.03 -8.15
N GLY A 126 36.05 10.52 -7.18
CA GLY A 126 34.62 10.24 -7.30
C GLY A 126 33.77 11.51 -7.18
N TYR A 127 32.46 11.31 -7.32
CA TYR A 127 31.45 12.36 -7.24
C TYR A 127 30.73 12.24 -5.89
N PRO A 128 30.66 13.30 -5.06
CA PRO A 128 29.93 13.22 -3.81
C PRO A 128 28.43 13.07 -4.10
N ALA A 129 27.90 11.86 -3.90
CA ALA A 129 26.53 11.53 -4.19
C ALA A 129 25.56 12.38 -3.33
N ASN A 130 24.61 13.02 -4.00
CA ASN A 130 23.62 13.86 -3.34
C ASN A 130 22.23 13.64 -3.95
N ILE A 131 21.29 13.15 -3.15
CA ILE A 131 19.91 12.93 -3.56
C ILE A 131 19.26 14.18 -4.16
N ASN A 132 19.58 15.38 -3.68
CA ASN A 132 19.05 16.64 -4.22
C ASN A 132 19.54 16.91 -5.66
N GLU A 133 20.66 16.35 -6.08
CA GLU A 133 21.12 16.38 -7.48
C GLU A 133 20.49 15.23 -8.28
N PHE A 134 20.43 14.02 -7.72
CA PHE A 134 19.77 12.89 -8.38
C PHE A 134 18.34 13.21 -8.82
N VAL A 135 17.51 13.81 -7.96
CA VAL A 135 16.11 14.10 -8.30
C VAL A 135 15.95 15.08 -9.47
N LYS A 136 16.97 15.89 -9.79
CA LYS A 136 16.96 16.79 -10.96
C LYS A 136 17.13 16.03 -12.26
N TYR A 137 17.96 14.99 -12.25
CA TYR A 137 18.30 14.22 -13.45
C TYR A 137 17.47 12.94 -13.58
N CYS A 138 16.92 12.44 -12.46
CA CYS A 138 16.08 11.26 -12.33
C CYS A 138 14.64 11.62 -11.94
N PRO A 139 13.95 12.51 -12.69
CA PRO A 139 12.64 12.98 -12.30
C PRO A 139 11.63 11.84 -12.22
N TYR A 140 10.65 12.00 -11.35
CA TYR A 140 9.54 11.07 -11.23
C TYR A 140 8.78 10.93 -12.56
N THR A 141 8.50 9.70 -12.98
CA THR A 141 8.02 9.40 -14.35
C THR A 141 6.62 8.82 -14.43
N LEU A 142 6.10 8.21 -13.36
CA LEU A 142 4.77 7.60 -13.40
C LEU A 142 3.67 8.65 -13.57
N SER A 143 2.58 8.28 -14.25
CA SER A 143 1.37 9.11 -14.35
C SER A 143 0.65 9.29 -13.01
N SER A 144 0.91 8.40 -12.05
CA SER A 144 0.29 8.42 -10.73
C SER A 144 0.79 9.63 -9.94
N PRO A 145 -0.08 10.48 -9.37
CA PRO A 145 0.37 11.64 -8.61
C PRO A 145 1.23 11.23 -7.41
N LEU A 146 2.32 11.96 -7.22
CA LEU A 146 3.18 11.84 -6.06
C LEU A 146 2.71 12.79 -4.95
N THR A 147 2.71 12.30 -3.72
CA THR A 147 2.54 13.12 -2.50
C THR A 147 3.78 13.00 -1.63
N GLY A 148 4.36 14.13 -1.23
CA GLY A 148 5.59 14.19 -0.43
C GLY A 148 6.77 14.78 -1.20
N THR A 149 7.98 14.46 -0.78
CA THR A 149 9.24 14.90 -1.40
C THR A 149 9.91 13.73 -2.09
N TYR A 150 9.87 13.73 -3.43
CA TYR A 150 10.48 12.70 -4.26
C TYR A 150 11.97 12.50 -3.94
N GLY A 151 12.41 11.23 -3.95
CA GLY A 151 13.75 10.83 -3.53
C GLY A 151 13.95 10.73 -2.02
N LYS A 152 13.04 11.25 -1.18
CA LYS A 152 13.23 11.29 0.28
C LYS A 152 12.12 10.62 1.07
N GLU A 153 10.90 11.10 0.91
CA GLU A 153 9.73 10.60 1.61
C GLU A 153 8.49 10.95 0.80
N TYR A 154 7.88 9.95 0.17
CA TYR A 154 6.74 10.16 -0.71
C TYR A 154 5.91 8.90 -0.88
N PHE A 155 4.66 9.07 -1.32
CA PHE A 155 3.84 7.96 -1.76
C PHE A 155 3.15 8.24 -3.09
N PHE A 156 2.77 7.15 -3.76
CA PHE A 156 1.92 7.17 -4.94
C PHE A 156 1.05 5.91 -4.98
N ASP A 157 -0.08 6.02 -5.69
CA ASP A 157 -1.07 4.95 -5.83
C ASP A 157 -1.07 4.44 -7.27
N TYR A 158 -0.89 3.13 -7.46
CA TYR A 158 -0.74 2.53 -8.79
C TYR A 158 -1.71 1.37 -9.03
N PRO A 159 -2.33 1.26 -10.22
CA PRO A 159 -2.38 2.28 -11.28
C PRO A 159 -3.23 3.50 -10.87
N GLN A 160 -2.92 4.69 -11.41
CA GLN A 160 -3.58 5.95 -11.08
C GLN A 160 -5.13 5.91 -11.06
N ALA A 161 -5.74 5.29 -12.08
CA ALA A 161 -7.20 5.34 -12.27
C ALA A 161 -7.98 4.40 -11.35
N ALA A 162 -7.37 3.28 -10.97
CA ALA A 162 -7.98 2.27 -10.10
C ALA A 162 -6.86 1.62 -9.26
N PRO A 163 -6.40 2.30 -8.20
CA PRO A 163 -5.25 1.86 -7.43
C PRO A 163 -5.42 0.44 -6.89
N LEU A 164 -4.45 -0.40 -7.21
CA LEU A 164 -4.30 -1.73 -6.62
C LEU A 164 -3.34 -1.66 -5.44
N ALA A 165 -2.35 -0.78 -5.47
CA ALA A 165 -1.36 -0.65 -4.41
C ALA A 165 -1.01 0.81 -4.12
N ARG A 166 -0.81 1.11 -2.83
CA ARG A 166 -0.09 2.30 -2.38
C ARG A 166 1.37 1.93 -2.14
N PHE A 167 2.28 2.68 -2.74
CA PHE A 167 3.71 2.60 -2.50
C PHE A 167 4.12 3.77 -1.63
N ILE A 168 4.72 3.50 -0.46
CA ILE A 168 5.21 4.50 0.48
C ILE A 168 6.71 4.34 0.57
N LEU A 169 7.46 5.29 0.05
CA LEU A 169 8.92 5.32 0.08
C LEU A 169 9.35 6.31 1.17
N THR A 170 10.26 5.89 2.04
CA THR A 170 10.67 6.70 3.20
C THR A 170 12.16 6.55 3.50
N GLY A 171 12.78 7.65 3.89
CA GLY A 171 14.15 7.68 4.39
C GLY A 171 14.25 7.67 5.91
N CYS A 172 13.29 7.05 6.60
CA CYS A 172 13.44 6.72 8.02
C CYS A 172 14.77 6.01 8.29
N GLY A 173 15.42 6.36 9.40
CA GLY A 173 16.74 5.85 9.81
C GLY A 173 17.94 6.54 9.15
N LEU A 174 17.74 7.35 8.10
CA LEU A 174 18.83 8.07 7.44
C LEU A 174 19.23 9.34 8.21
N VAL A 175 20.51 9.71 8.10
CA VAL A 175 21.06 10.97 8.62
C VAL A 175 21.24 11.98 7.50
N TRP A 176 20.32 12.93 7.41
CA TRP A 176 20.20 13.91 6.32
C TRP A 176 21.17 15.08 6.45
N LEU A 177 22.46 14.83 6.16
CA LEU A 177 23.50 15.85 6.19
C LEU A 177 23.44 16.78 4.98
N VAL A 178 23.04 16.28 3.81
CA VAL A 178 22.84 17.09 2.59
C VAL A 178 21.78 18.19 2.74
N ASP A 179 20.85 18.03 3.69
CA ASP A 179 19.78 19.00 3.99
C ASP A 179 19.94 19.67 5.36
N ASN A 180 20.97 19.28 6.13
CA ASN A 180 21.18 19.76 7.50
C ASN A 180 20.00 19.44 8.46
N GLU A 181 19.28 18.34 8.22
CA GLU A 181 18.10 17.94 9.02
C GLU A 181 18.45 16.93 10.13
N GLY A 182 19.61 16.27 10.02
CA GLY A 182 20.03 15.25 10.99
C GLY A 182 19.29 13.91 10.80
N GLU A 183 19.24 13.09 11.85
CA GLU A 183 18.65 11.75 11.79
C GLU A 183 17.12 11.80 11.78
N TRP A 184 16.51 11.19 10.76
CA TRP A 184 15.07 10.91 10.75
C TRP A 184 14.78 9.64 11.54
N ARG A 185 14.70 9.79 12.86
CA ARG A 185 14.56 8.66 13.81
C ARG A 185 13.24 7.89 13.68
N CYS A 186 12.22 8.49 13.07
CA CYS A 186 10.89 7.91 12.86
C CYS A 186 10.34 7.20 14.10
N ILE A 187 10.17 7.96 15.17
CA ILE A 187 9.56 7.50 16.43
C ILE A 187 8.17 8.12 16.61
N PRO A 188 7.27 7.54 17.42
CA PRO A 188 5.97 8.14 17.69
C PRO A 188 6.06 9.62 18.10
N GLY A 189 5.31 10.48 17.41
CA GLY A 189 5.33 11.93 17.58
C GLY A 189 6.23 12.69 16.60
N ASP A 190 7.09 11.98 15.87
CA ASP A 190 7.90 12.53 14.76
C ASP A 190 7.05 12.73 13.49
N PRO A 191 7.27 13.81 12.71
CA PRO A 191 6.53 14.05 11.47
C PRO A 191 6.68 12.97 10.39
N HIS A 192 7.85 12.33 10.25
CA HIS A 192 8.14 11.27 9.27
C HIS A 192 7.44 9.97 9.67
N TYR A 193 7.47 9.61 10.96
CA TYR A 193 6.66 8.51 11.49
C TYR A 193 5.16 8.73 11.17
N ALA A 194 4.67 9.93 11.46
CA ALA A 194 3.27 10.28 11.25
C ALA A 194 2.90 10.38 9.76
N PHE A 195 3.86 10.70 8.87
CA PHE A 195 3.65 10.67 7.43
C PHE A 195 3.37 9.25 6.95
N VAL A 196 4.22 8.29 7.32
CA VAL A 196 4.04 6.88 6.94
C VAL A 196 2.76 6.31 7.56
N GLU A 197 2.53 6.55 8.86
CA GLU A 197 1.31 6.10 9.54
C GLU A 197 0.04 6.58 8.81
N ARG A 198 -0.07 7.89 8.55
CA ARG A 198 -1.24 8.45 7.85
C ARG A 198 -1.36 7.92 6.44
N SER A 199 -0.24 7.76 5.72
CA SER A 199 -0.25 7.24 4.35
C SER A 199 -0.80 5.82 4.29
N ILE A 200 -0.48 4.98 5.29
CA ILE A 200 -1.06 3.63 5.43
C ILE A 200 -2.56 3.72 5.73
N ASP A 201 -2.94 4.50 6.74
CA ASP A 201 -4.34 4.62 7.18
C ASP A 201 -5.25 5.16 6.07
N GLU A 202 -4.76 6.14 5.30
CA GLU A 202 -5.46 6.71 4.14
C GLU A 202 -5.67 5.69 3.03
N ALA A 203 -4.67 4.85 2.71
CA ALA A 203 -4.84 3.78 1.72
C ALA A 203 -5.93 2.80 2.14
N ARG A 204 -5.98 2.45 3.43
CA ARG A 204 -7.03 1.57 3.96
C ARG A 204 -8.40 2.24 3.92
N ALA A 205 -8.49 3.52 4.27
CA ALA A 205 -9.73 4.29 4.19
C ALA A 205 -10.25 4.42 2.75
N GLN A 206 -9.34 4.46 1.77
CA GLN A 206 -9.66 4.48 0.33
C GLN A 206 -9.88 3.08 -0.27
N ALA A 207 -9.84 2.03 0.55
CA ALA A 207 -9.96 0.64 0.15
C ALA A 207 -8.94 0.19 -0.92
N ILE A 208 -7.74 0.80 -0.92
CA ILE A 208 -6.63 0.39 -1.78
C ILE A 208 -6.19 -1.01 -1.34
N PRO A 209 -6.14 -2.00 -2.26
CA PRO A 209 -5.88 -3.38 -1.91
C PRO A 209 -4.57 -3.61 -1.15
N TRP A 210 -3.48 -3.08 -1.65
CA TRP A 210 -2.14 -3.39 -1.14
C TRP A 210 -1.46 -2.13 -0.61
N VAL A 211 -0.73 -2.28 0.49
CA VAL A 211 0.20 -1.26 0.96
C VAL A 211 1.59 -1.86 0.95
N VAL A 212 2.48 -1.23 0.20
CA VAL A 212 3.88 -1.56 0.07
C VAL A 212 4.70 -0.43 0.68
N VAL A 213 5.55 -0.74 1.64
CA VAL A 213 6.47 0.23 2.24
C VAL A 213 7.89 -0.10 1.78
N VAL A 214 8.62 0.93 1.37
CA VAL A 214 9.99 0.84 0.87
C VAL A 214 10.88 1.77 1.68
N SER A 215 11.96 1.22 2.21
CA SER A 215 13.00 1.97 2.92
C SER A 215 14.37 1.48 2.48
N HIS A 216 15.40 2.29 2.64
CA HIS A 216 16.76 1.82 2.37
C HIS A 216 17.27 0.94 3.51
N LYS A 217 17.34 1.51 4.72
CA LYS A 217 17.86 0.84 5.92
C LYS A 217 16.97 -0.28 6.42
N ASN A 218 17.61 -1.24 7.10
CA ASN A 218 16.95 -2.41 7.67
C ASN A 218 16.66 -2.23 9.17
N CYS A 219 15.65 -2.93 9.68
CA CYS A 219 15.55 -3.22 11.12
C CYS A 219 15.88 -4.68 11.43
N ILE A 220 15.16 -5.61 10.78
CA ILE A 220 15.45 -7.04 10.87
C ILE A 220 16.32 -7.40 9.67
N THR A 221 17.61 -7.67 9.90
CA THR A 221 18.52 -8.20 8.89
C THR A 221 19.47 -9.21 9.51
N SER A 222 19.91 -10.19 8.73
CA SER A 222 20.93 -11.16 9.12
C SER A 222 22.24 -10.92 8.37
N GLY A 223 22.58 -9.66 8.17
CA GLY A 223 23.81 -9.20 7.54
C GLY A 223 24.64 -8.33 8.49
N GLU A 224 25.43 -7.42 7.93
CA GLU A 224 26.37 -6.60 8.72
C GLU A 224 25.72 -5.49 9.55
N HIS A 225 24.46 -5.15 9.24
CA HIS A 225 23.77 -4.02 9.85
C HIS A 225 22.93 -4.41 11.07
N SER A 226 22.76 -3.43 11.96
CA SER A 226 21.85 -3.51 13.11
C SER A 226 20.46 -2.96 12.75
N CYS A 227 19.57 -2.76 13.74
CA CYS A 227 18.29 -2.11 13.46
C CYS A 227 18.46 -0.59 13.35
N GLU A 228 18.94 -0.13 12.19
CA GLU A 228 19.17 1.30 11.92
C GLU A 228 17.91 2.04 11.48
N LEU A 229 16.92 1.31 10.95
CA LEU A 229 15.60 1.86 10.66
C LEU A 229 14.84 2.25 11.94
N GLY A 230 15.18 1.63 13.07
CA GLY A 230 14.58 1.86 14.37
C GLY A 230 13.39 0.95 14.67
N THR A 231 13.44 0.28 15.83
CA THR A 231 12.42 -0.67 16.29
C THR A 231 11.00 -0.06 16.32
N PRO A 232 10.78 1.19 16.83
CA PRO A 232 9.45 1.79 16.85
C PRO A 232 8.82 1.95 15.45
N PHE A 233 9.65 2.22 14.43
CA PHE A 233 9.16 2.37 13.06
C PHE A 233 8.82 1.01 12.45
N PHE A 234 9.66 0.00 12.62
CA PHE A 234 9.33 -1.33 12.11
C PHE A 234 8.10 -1.93 12.81
N ASP A 235 7.95 -1.69 14.11
CA ASP A 235 6.75 -2.06 14.87
C ASP A 235 5.47 -1.38 14.35
N LEU A 236 5.55 -0.11 13.91
CA LEU A 236 4.43 0.54 13.21
C LEU A 236 4.01 -0.25 11.98
N LEU A 237 4.97 -0.68 11.15
CA LEU A 237 4.67 -1.41 9.91
C LEU A 237 4.01 -2.76 10.20
N LEU A 238 4.46 -3.45 11.26
CA LEU A 238 3.88 -4.71 11.71
C LEU A 238 2.49 -4.54 12.35
N ASP A 239 2.31 -3.53 13.21
CA ASP A 239 1.03 -3.22 13.86
C ASP A 239 -0.04 -2.85 12.83
N LYS A 240 0.33 -2.01 11.86
CA LYS A 240 -0.55 -1.60 10.74
C LYS A 240 -0.70 -2.69 9.68
N LYS A 241 0.01 -3.82 9.80
CA LYS A 241 -0.04 -4.96 8.88
C LYS A 241 0.15 -4.53 7.43
N VAL A 242 1.23 -3.80 7.18
CA VAL A 242 1.71 -3.52 5.83
C VAL A 242 1.84 -4.84 5.07
N ASP A 243 1.37 -4.91 3.82
CA ASP A 243 1.33 -6.21 3.13
C ASP A 243 2.73 -6.68 2.73
N LEU A 244 3.55 -5.76 2.24
CA LEU A 244 4.91 -6.01 1.78
C LEU A 244 5.83 -4.86 2.23
N ILE A 245 6.96 -5.22 2.82
CA ILE A 245 8.06 -4.30 3.14
C ILE A 245 9.22 -4.69 2.23
N VAL A 246 9.82 -3.71 1.54
CA VAL A 246 10.96 -3.95 0.65
C VAL A 246 12.11 -3.03 1.05
N GLU A 247 13.28 -3.60 1.28
CA GLU A 247 14.45 -2.87 1.79
C GLU A 247 15.71 -3.13 0.96
N GLY A 248 16.68 -2.22 1.02
CA GLY A 248 18.02 -2.37 0.44
C GLY A 248 19.08 -2.57 1.52
N HIS A 249 20.19 -1.85 1.39
CA HIS A 249 21.26 -1.65 2.38
C HIS A 249 22.10 -2.89 2.68
N THR A 250 21.50 -3.94 3.25
CA THR A 250 22.22 -5.21 3.37
C THR A 250 22.40 -5.81 1.97
N HIS A 251 23.65 -6.02 1.55
CA HIS A 251 23.96 -6.50 0.20
C HIS A 251 23.74 -8.01 -0.01
N HIS A 252 22.54 -8.48 0.28
CA HIS A 252 22.13 -9.84 -0.02
C HIS A 252 20.64 -9.88 -0.35
N TYR A 253 20.16 -11.03 -0.81
CA TYR A 253 18.72 -11.25 -0.92
C TYR A 253 18.24 -12.00 0.31
N SER A 254 17.18 -11.51 0.95
CA SER A 254 16.54 -12.23 2.05
C SER A 254 15.02 -12.04 2.04
N ARG A 255 14.27 -13.12 2.23
CA ARG A 255 12.81 -13.12 2.40
C ARG A 255 12.46 -13.55 3.82
N SER A 256 11.68 -12.73 4.51
CA SER A 256 11.21 -13.06 5.86
C SER A 256 10.10 -14.11 5.85
N LYS A 257 9.90 -14.75 7.00
CA LYS A 257 8.62 -15.33 7.42
C LYS A 257 7.55 -14.22 7.48
N GLN A 258 6.28 -14.57 7.63
CA GLN A 258 5.26 -13.53 7.84
C GLN A 258 5.27 -13.08 9.29
N LEU A 259 5.42 -11.78 9.49
CA LEU A 259 5.63 -11.16 10.79
C LEU A 259 4.42 -10.32 11.20
N ALA A 260 4.00 -10.40 12.46
CA ALA A 260 2.99 -9.52 13.02
C ALA A 260 3.23 -9.34 14.53
N LEU A 261 2.87 -8.16 15.04
CA LEU A 261 2.78 -7.98 16.47
C LEU A 261 1.55 -8.71 17.02
N ASN A 262 1.69 -9.20 18.25
CA ASN A 262 0.67 -9.84 19.03
C ASN A 262 0.84 -9.43 20.51
N PRO A 263 -0.13 -8.76 21.13
CA PRO A 263 0.02 -8.27 22.51
C PRO A 263 0.37 -9.34 23.57
N ALA A 264 0.11 -10.63 23.29
CA ALA A 264 0.41 -11.73 24.19
C ALA A 264 1.75 -12.42 23.90
N THR A 265 2.21 -12.46 22.65
CA THR A 265 3.37 -13.28 22.23
C THR A 265 4.49 -12.49 21.56
N CYS A 266 4.24 -11.27 21.13
CA CYS A 266 5.18 -10.34 20.50
C CYS A 266 4.59 -8.92 20.55
N ALA A 267 4.68 -8.26 21.69
CA ALA A 267 4.08 -6.93 21.85
C ALA A 267 4.84 -5.85 21.06
N GLU A 268 6.14 -6.04 20.91
CA GLU A 268 7.10 -5.18 20.20
C GLU A 268 8.24 -6.07 19.73
N LEU A 269 9.02 -5.64 18.75
CA LEU A 269 10.31 -6.25 18.45
C LEU A 269 11.33 -5.88 19.53
N VAL A 270 12.29 -6.78 19.74
CA VAL A 270 13.35 -6.62 20.72
C VAL A 270 14.65 -6.88 20.00
N GLU A 271 15.50 -5.87 19.97
CA GLU A 271 16.78 -5.96 19.28
C GLU A 271 17.65 -7.06 19.90
N HIS A 272 18.46 -7.69 19.05
CA HIS A 272 19.35 -8.79 19.41
C HIS A 272 18.64 -10.02 20.00
N SER A 273 17.33 -10.16 19.81
CA SER A 273 16.55 -11.28 20.32
C SER A 273 15.57 -11.82 19.28
N TYR A 274 15.52 -13.15 19.16
CA TYR A 274 14.47 -13.82 18.40
C TYR A 274 13.19 -13.95 19.22
N GLN A 275 12.09 -13.43 18.69
CA GLN A 275 10.76 -13.55 19.25
C GLN A 275 9.89 -14.42 18.34
N PRO A 276 9.78 -15.74 18.61
CA PRO A 276 9.00 -16.64 17.76
C PRO A 276 7.52 -16.25 17.70
N GLY A 277 7.01 -15.58 18.73
CA GLY A 277 5.63 -15.11 18.78
C GLY A 277 5.29 -14.00 17.79
N CYS A 278 6.28 -13.42 17.10
CA CYS A 278 6.05 -12.48 16.00
C CYS A 278 5.82 -13.20 14.66
N VAL A 279 6.13 -14.50 14.57
CA VAL A 279 5.97 -15.28 13.34
C VAL A 279 4.56 -15.87 13.28
N VAL A 280 3.77 -15.42 12.30
CA VAL A 280 2.40 -15.92 12.07
C VAL A 280 2.32 -16.96 10.95
N ASN A 281 3.33 -17.02 10.09
CA ASN A 281 3.49 -18.04 9.04
C ASN A 281 5.00 -18.20 8.74
N ASP A 282 5.49 -19.44 8.69
CA ASP A 282 6.91 -19.75 8.50
C ASP A 282 7.40 -19.62 7.04
N GLY A 283 6.50 -19.44 6.08
CA GLY A 283 6.81 -19.25 4.67
C GLY A 283 7.37 -20.50 3.97
N ALA A 284 7.27 -21.68 4.57
CA ALA A 284 7.83 -22.93 4.04
C ALA A 284 7.14 -23.39 2.74
N ASP A 285 5.83 -23.14 2.61
CA ASP A 285 5.03 -23.44 1.42
C ASP A 285 5.03 -22.30 0.38
N ARG A 286 5.74 -21.20 0.67
CA ARG A 286 5.83 -19.99 -0.15
C ARG A 286 4.48 -19.30 -0.36
N GLN A 287 3.49 -19.54 0.50
CA GLN A 287 2.18 -18.89 0.50
C GLN A 287 1.97 -18.12 1.81
N TYR A 288 1.71 -16.83 1.69
CA TYR A 288 1.39 -15.93 2.79
C TYR A 288 -0.04 -15.41 2.65
N GLN A 289 -0.61 -14.97 3.76
CA GLN A 289 -2.00 -14.51 3.81
C GLN A 289 -2.07 -13.00 4.01
N ALA A 290 -2.71 -12.29 3.08
CA ALA A 290 -2.94 -10.86 3.22
C ALA A 290 -3.68 -10.54 4.54
N GLY A 291 -3.23 -9.51 5.26
CA GLY A 291 -3.80 -9.09 6.53
C GLY A 291 -3.47 -9.96 7.75
N ALA A 292 -2.70 -11.04 7.59
CA ALA A 292 -2.18 -11.80 8.74
C ALA A 292 -0.95 -11.12 9.36
N GLY A 293 -0.16 -10.42 8.56
CA GLY A 293 1.07 -9.72 8.94
C GLY A 293 1.86 -9.28 7.70
N SER A 294 3.04 -8.73 7.90
CA SER A 294 3.92 -8.22 6.87
C SER A 294 4.90 -9.29 6.38
N VAL A 295 5.26 -9.24 5.09
CA VAL A 295 6.41 -9.96 4.53
C VAL A 295 7.48 -8.95 4.18
N LEU A 296 8.69 -9.13 4.70
CA LEU A 296 9.87 -8.33 4.40
C LEU A 296 10.70 -9.02 3.30
N VAL A 297 11.15 -8.22 2.35
CA VAL A 297 12.12 -8.60 1.32
C VAL A 297 13.28 -7.62 1.35
N ILE A 298 14.48 -8.11 1.64
CA ILE A 298 15.73 -7.35 1.49
C ILE A 298 16.30 -7.69 0.12
N ALA A 299 16.62 -6.66 -0.66
CA ALA A 299 17.11 -6.78 -2.03
C ALA A 299 18.19 -5.71 -2.32
N GLY A 300 19.23 -5.64 -1.50
CA GLY A 300 20.40 -4.79 -1.75
C GLY A 300 21.38 -5.38 -2.78
N THR A 301 20.84 -5.91 -3.86
CA THR A 301 21.56 -6.81 -4.77
C THR A 301 21.86 -6.21 -6.13
N PHE A 302 21.54 -4.94 -6.38
CA PHE A 302 21.49 -4.43 -7.75
C PHE A 302 22.87 -4.34 -8.40
N GLY A 303 23.92 -3.94 -7.67
CA GLY A 303 25.23 -3.84 -8.28
C GLY A 303 26.45 -3.91 -7.36
N ARG A 304 26.30 -3.66 -6.06
CA ARG A 304 27.36 -3.86 -5.07
C ARG A 304 27.75 -5.34 -4.94
N ALA A 305 28.89 -5.63 -4.31
CA ALA A 305 29.29 -7.00 -4.02
C ALA A 305 28.28 -7.64 -3.06
N ILE A 306 27.95 -8.91 -3.26
CA ILE A 306 27.07 -9.63 -2.35
C ILE A 306 27.84 -9.96 -1.07
N ASP A 307 27.19 -9.75 0.07
CA ASP A 307 27.72 -10.00 1.41
C ASP A 307 27.18 -11.32 2.00
N ALA A 308 27.75 -11.71 3.14
CA ALA A 308 27.36 -12.93 3.83
C ALA A 308 26.02 -12.77 4.57
N PHE A 309 25.24 -13.84 4.63
CA PHE A 309 24.15 -13.97 5.60
C PHE A 309 24.71 -14.69 6.83
N TYR A 310 24.50 -14.15 8.04
CA TYR A 310 25.00 -14.72 9.29
C TYR A 310 23.97 -15.64 9.95
N PRO A 311 24.07 -16.99 9.86
CA PRO A 311 23.03 -17.89 10.35
C PRO A 311 22.91 -17.91 11.88
N ASP A 312 23.96 -17.50 12.59
CA ASP A 312 23.99 -17.41 14.05
C ASP A 312 23.43 -16.08 14.58
N SER A 313 23.02 -15.16 13.68
CA SER A 313 22.35 -13.92 14.08
C SER A 313 21.03 -14.23 14.80
N PRO A 314 20.66 -13.47 15.85
CA PRO A 314 19.34 -13.57 16.47
C PRO A 314 18.20 -13.20 15.50
N TYR A 315 18.51 -12.53 14.39
CA TYR A 315 17.52 -12.20 13.36
C TYR A 315 17.36 -13.29 12.29
N ALA A 316 18.35 -14.19 12.13
CA ALA A 316 18.31 -15.27 11.14
C ALA A 316 17.01 -16.10 11.19
N PRO A 317 16.46 -16.46 12.37
CA PRO A 317 15.23 -17.23 12.45
C PRO A 317 13.96 -16.51 11.97
N TYR A 318 14.00 -15.19 11.69
CA TYR A 318 12.90 -14.48 11.03
C TYR A 318 12.90 -14.68 9.51
N PHE A 319 13.97 -15.21 8.91
CA PHE A 319 14.07 -15.42 7.48
C PHE A 319 13.65 -16.83 7.06
N ALA A 320 12.96 -16.90 5.93
CA ALA A 320 12.46 -18.14 5.34
C ALA A 320 13.34 -18.62 4.17
N ASN A 321 14.03 -17.69 3.49
CA ASN A 321 14.97 -17.99 2.41
C ASN A 321 15.90 -16.79 2.18
N TRP A 322 17.10 -17.04 1.66
CA TRP A 322 18.08 -16.00 1.34
C TRP A 322 19.07 -16.47 0.27
N MET A 323 19.78 -15.52 -0.32
CA MET A 323 20.96 -15.73 -1.16
C MET A 323 22.03 -14.75 -0.72
N ASP A 324 23.22 -15.30 -0.47
CA ASP A 324 24.41 -14.59 0.00
C ASP A 324 25.64 -14.94 -0.84
N ASN A 325 26.80 -14.43 -0.47
CA ASN A 325 28.06 -14.64 -1.20
C ASN A 325 28.59 -16.08 -1.22
N SER A 326 27.99 -16.98 -0.44
CA SER A 326 28.33 -18.40 -0.39
C SER A 326 27.34 -19.27 -1.17
N THR A 327 26.22 -18.68 -1.59
CA THR A 327 25.12 -19.38 -2.24
C THR A 327 25.51 -19.79 -3.66
N THR A 328 25.32 -21.08 -3.99
CA THR A 328 25.50 -21.54 -5.37
C THR A 328 24.50 -20.86 -6.29
N GLY A 329 25.01 -20.15 -7.30
CA GLY A 329 24.18 -19.36 -8.19
C GLY A 329 23.85 -17.96 -7.66
N GLU A 330 24.58 -17.46 -6.65
CA GLU A 330 24.54 -16.05 -6.30
C GLU A 330 24.72 -15.17 -7.55
N GLY A 331 24.09 -14.01 -7.50
CA GLY A 331 24.28 -13.03 -8.54
C GLY A 331 23.65 -11.70 -8.17
N LYS A 332 24.09 -10.67 -8.87
CA LYS A 332 23.51 -9.33 -8.78
C LYS A 332 22.19 -9.30 -9.54
N GLY A 333 21.30 -8.39 -9.19
CA GLY A 333 20.01 -8.24 -9.84
C GLY A 333 18.94 -7.65 -8.94
N PHE A 334 17.69 -8.05 -9.18
CA PHE A 334 16.52 -7.42 -8.57
C PHE A 334 15.41 -8.43 -8.31
N VAL A 335 14.44 -8.00 -7.49
CA VAL A 335 13.18 -8.71 -7.30
C VAL A 335 12.10 -8.05 -8.15
N SER A 336 11.15 -8.85 -8.64
CA SER A 336 9.96 -8.37 -9.33
C SER A 336 8.71 -8.91 -8.66
N PHE A 337 7.66 -8.11 -8.63
CA PHE A 337 6.38 -8.44 -8.03
C PHE A 337 5.27 -8.28 -9.07
N ASP A 338 4.51 -9.33 -9.32
CA ASP A 338 3.26 -9.26 -10.07
C ASP A 338 2.10 -9.01 -9.09
N VAL A 339 1.33 -7.94 -9.31
CA VAL A 339 0.29 -7.46 -8.41
C VAL A 339 -1.05 -7.42 -9.13
N ASP A 340 -2.04 -8.09 -8.58
CA ASP A 340 -3.45 -8.00 -8.98
C ASP A 340 -4.34 -7.78 -7.74
N GLN A 341 -5.66 -7.69 -7.92
CA GLN A 341 -6.59 -7.44 -6.81
C GLN A 341 -6.54 -8.50 -5.68
N GLY A 342 -6.14 -9.73 -6.00
CA GLY A 342 -6.13 -10.88 -5.09
C GLY A 342 -4.73 -11.35 -4.69
N ARG A 343 -3.66 -10.87 -5.34
CA ARG A 343 -2.32 -11.42 -5.17
C ARG A 343 -1.19 -10.40 -5.33
N ILE A 344 -0.15 -10.55 -4.51
CA ILE A 344 1.23 -10.10 -4.79
C ILE A 344 2.09 -11.35 -4.98
N ALA A 345 2.92 -11.40 -6.01
CA ALA A 345 3.78 -12.54 -6.26
C ALA A 345 5.19 -12.15 -6.67
N LEU A 346 6.17 -12.59 -5.88
CA LEU A 346 7.58 -12.30 -6.12
C LEU A 346 8.20 -13.34 -7.06
N ARG A 347 9.12 -12.86 -7.90
CA ARG A 347 10.19 -13.62 -8.56
C ARG A 347 11.51 -12.88 -8.40
N THR A 348 12.61 -13.61 -8.36
CA THR A 348 13.97 -13.04 -8.40
C THR A 348 14.54 -13.08 -9.82
N THR A 349 15.31 -12.05 -10.19
CA THR A 349 16.12 -12.03 -11.42
C THR A 349 17.56 -11.74 -11.05
N PHE A 350 18.42 -12.76 -11.04
CA PHE A 350 19.85 -12.63 -10.81
C PHE A 350 20.64 -13.01 -12.06
N VAL A 351 21.69 -12.26 -12.35
CA VAL A 351 22.46 -12.37 -13.60
C VAL A 351 23.85 -12.96 -13.36
N ASN A 352 24.55 -13.28 -14.46
CA ASN A 352 25.94 -13.76 -14.52
C ASN A 352 26.21 -15.17 -13.95
N ALA A 353 25.27 -15.78 -13.22
CA ALA A 353 25.32 -17.20 -12.88
C ALA A 353 24.75 -18.08 -14.01
N THR A 354 25.39 -19.23 -14.29
CA THR A 354 24.88 -20.22 -15.26
C THR A 354 23.52 -20.82 -14.84
N LYS A 355 23.36 -21.00 -13.52
CA LYS A 355 22.10 -21.38 -12.88
C LYS A 355 21.88 -20.41 -11.74
N PRO A 356 21.23 -19.26 -11.99
CA PRO A 356 20.99 -18.28 -10.95
C PRO A 356 20.14 -18.86 -9.83
N PHE A 357 20.40 -18.41 -8.61
CA PHE A 357 19.50 -18.59 -7.48
C PHE A 357 18.10 -18.10 -7.86
N THR A 358 17.08 -18.80 -7.39
CA THR A 358 15.70 -18.39 -7.60
C THR A 358 14.90 -18.48 -6.31
N ASP A 359 14.08 -17.47 -6.05
CA ASP A 359 12.99 -17.55 -5.10
C ASP A 359 11.67 -17.09 -5.72
N SER A 360 10.58 -17.58 -5.14
CA SER A 360 9.23 -17.15 -5.46
C SER A 360 8.33 -17.35 -4.26
N PHE A 361 7.40 -16.42 -4.06
CA PHE A 361 6.32 -16.60 -3.09
C PHE A 361 5.08 -15.84 -3.54
N THR A 362 4.01 -16.02 -2.78
CA THR A 362 2.76 -15.31 -3.03
C THR A 362 2.13 -14.85 -1.73
N ILE A 363 1.68 -13.59 -1.68
CA ILE A 363 0.75 -13.09 -0.67
C ILE A 363 -0.65 -13.11 -1.30
N ARG A 364 -1.57 -13.90 -0.76
CA ARG A 364 -2.93 -14.05 -1.30
C ARG A 364 -3.97 -13.45 -0.37
N ARG A 365 -4.93 -12.78 -0.97
CA ARG A 365 -6.21 -12.48 -0.31
C ARG A 365 -7.11 -13.71 -0.32
N PRO A 366 -7.94 -13.91 0.70
CA PRO A 366 -8.98 -14.93 0.66
C PRO A 366 -9.91 -14.69 -0.53
N SER A 367 -10.27 -15.76 -1.25
CA SER A 367 -11.14 -15.75 -2.43
C SER A 367 -12.57 -15.24 -2.16
N ASN A 368 -12.92 -14.92 -0.91
CA ASN A 368 -14.24 -14.44 -0.49
C ASN A 368 -14.35 -12.91 -0.36
N ALA A 369 -13.33 -12.13 -0.74
CA ALA A 369 -13.43 -10.68 -0.80
C ALA A 369 -14.25 -10.23 -2.03
N SER A 370 -15.56 -10.50 -2.01
CA SER A 370 -16.49 -9.70 -2.81
C SER A 370 -16.35 -8.25 -2.35
N PRO A 371 -16.27 -7.25 -3.26
CA PRO A 371 -16.40 -5.88 -2.84
C PRO A 371 -17.82 -5.74 -2.29
N LEU A 372 -17.95 -5.64 -0.97
CA LEU A 372 -19.14 -5.07 -0.36
C LEU A 372 -19.14 -3.61 -0.80
N VAL A 373 -19.73 -3.37 -1.97
CA VAL A 373 -20.26 -2.06 -2.32
C VAL A 373 -21.29 -1.77 -1.22
N GLY A 374 -20.84 -1.03 -0.22
CA GLY A 374 -21.70 -0.47 0.81
C GLY A 374 -22.67 0.47 0.12
N THR A 375 -23.78 -0.09 -0.36
CA THR A 375 -24.98 0.68 -0.71
C THR A 375 -25.59 1.15 0.60
N THR A 376 -24.95 2.13 1.23
CA THR A 376 -25.70 3.07 2.06
C THR A 376 -26.52 3.89 1.08
N GLY A 377 -27.68 3.34 0.74
CA GLY A 377 -28.69 4.04 -0.04
C GLY A 377 -29.02 5.34 0.67
N PHE A 378 -28.57 6.46 0.11
CA PHE A 378 -29.22 7.73 0.28
C PHE A 378 -30.66 7.56 -0.21
N LEU A 379 -31.59 7.31 0.71
CA LEU A 379 -33.00 7.54 0.45
C LEU A 379 -33.17 9.06 0.37
N PRO A 380 -33.57 9.63 -0.79
CA PRO A 380 -33.97 11.03 -0.82
C PRO A 380 -35.27 11.12 -0.01
N TRP A 381 -35.25 11.91 1.06
CA TRP A 381 -36.45 12.29 1.78
C TRP A 381 -37.34 13.09 0.84
N ILE A 382 -38.32 12.44 0.21
CA ILE A 382 -39.46 13.11 -0.38
C ILE A 382 -40.33 13.59 0.78
N ALA A 383 -40.29 14.88 1.04
CA ALA A 383 -41.21 15.53 1.97
C ALA A 383 -42.63 15.47 1.38
N LEU A 384 -43.43 14.49 1.80
CA LEU A 384 -44.88 14.58 1.70
C LEU A 384 -45.38 15.44 2.86
N ALA A 385 -45.77 16.67 2.52
CA ALA A 385 -46.67 17.45 3.35
C ALA A 385 -48.02 16.73 3.40
N ALA A 386 -48.43 16.28 4.60
CA ALA A 386 -49.80 15.88 4.87
C ALA A 386 -50.22 16.35 6.27
N ILE A 387 -51.21 17.22 6.21
CA ILE A 387 -52.04 17.85 7.24
C ILE A 387 -52.50 16.88 8.35
N GLY A 388 -52.31 17.30 9.60
CA GLY A 388 -53.34 17.26 10.66
C GLY A 388 -53.60 15.93 11.40
N GLY A 389 -53.44 15.96 12.72
CA GLY A 389 -54.08 15.01 13.64
C GLY A 389 -53.14 14.48 14.70
N GLY A 390 -53.23 15.02 15.92
CA GLY A 390 -52.32 14.69 17.02
C GLY A 390 -52.51 13.30 17.62
N ALA A 391 -51.42 12.78 18.20
CA ALA A 391 -51.44 11.90 19.36
C ALA A 391 -50.04 11.81 20.00
N ALA A 392 -50.03 12.02 21.33
CA ALA A 392 -49.02 11.79 22.35
C ALA A 392 -47.63 11.21 21.97
N ILE A 393 -46.58 11.98 22.27
CA ILE A 393 -45.19 11.50 22.38
C ILE A 393 -45.00 10.91 23.79
N VAL A 394 -44.79 9.59 23.88
CA VAL A 394 -44.22 8.93 25.07
C VAL A 394 -42.71 8.92 24.89
N GLY A 395 -42.01 9.75 25.66
CA GLY A 395 -40.55 9.83 25.65
C GLY A 395 -39.91 8.63 26.35
N PHE A 396 -39.11 7.85 25.61
CA PHE A 396 -38.18 6.88 26.18
C PHE A 396 -36.84 7.59 26.41
N GLN A 397 -36.52 7.93 27.66
CA GLN A 397 -35.19 8.42 28.02
C GLN A 397 -34.21 7.24 28.13
N LEU A 398 -33.25 7.15 27.21
CA LEU A 398 -32.02 6.40 27.46
C LEU A 398 -31.16 7.17 28.47
N LYS A 399 -31.05 6.65 29.70
CA LYS A 399 -30.05 7.08 30.68
C LYS A 399 -28.65 6.67 30.20
N ILE A 400 -27.91 7.62 29.63
CA ILE A 400 -26.46 7.48 29.45
C ILE A 400 -25.80 7.62 30.83
N ARG A 401 -25.19 6.54 31.32
CA ARG A 401 -24.41 6.52 32.56
C ARG A 401 -23.06 7.22 32.29
N ALA A 402 -22.85 8.38 32.88
CA ALA A 402 -21.59 9.11 32.84
C ALA A 402 -20.44 8.28 33.46
N ARG A 403 -19.29 8.21 32.79
CA ARG A 403 -18.03 7.68 33.34
C ARG A 403 -17.50 8.62 34.45
N PRO A 404 -16.89 8.10 35.53
CA PRO A 404 -16.29 8.95 36.56
C PRO A 404 -15.01 9.62 36.06
N LYS A 405 -14.80 10.89 36.45
CA LYS A 405 -13.53 11.63 36.28
C LYS A 405 -12.42 10.99 37.12
N PRO A 406 -11.16 10.99 36.66
CA PRO A 406 -10.02 10.58 37.49
C PRO A 406 -9.76 11.61 38.59
N ALA A 407 -9.47 11.11 39.80
CA ALA A 407 -9.15 11.90 40.97
C ALA A 407 -7.75 12.53 40.85
N ASN A 408 -7.63 13.78 41.29
CA ASN A 408 -6.37 14.51 41.42
C ASN A 408 -5.39 13.75 42.32
N GLY A 409 -4.32 13.21 41.72
CA GLY A 409 -3.18 12.66 42.42
C GLY A 409 -2.35 13.77 43.08
N ARG A 410 -2.18 13.65 44.39
CA ARG A 410 -1.36 14.51 45.25
C ARG A 410 0.11 14.31 44.90
N ILE A 411 0.83 15.40 44.58
CA ILE A 411 2.28 15.41 44.40
C ILE A 411 2.95 15.12 45.76
N VAL A 412 3.76 14.06 45.83
CA VAL A 412 4.63 13.74 46.97
C VAL A 412 6.07 14.10 46.58
N PRO A 413 6.81 14.89 47.38
CA PRO A 413 8.18 15.26 47.04
C PRO A 413 9.16 14.09 47.30
N PRO A 414 10.29 14.02 46.57
CA PRO A 414 11.21 12.90 46.63
C PRO A 414 12.00 12.84 47.94
N ARG A 415 12.09 11.63 48.51
CA ARG A 415 12.85 11.29 49.71
C ARG A 415 14.35 11.24 49.37
N ARG A 416 15.17 12.05 50.05
CA ARG A 416 16.64 12.03 49.94
C ARG A 416 17.21 10.66 50.31
N LEU A 417 18.06 10.10 49.44
CA LEU A 417 18.91 8.96 49.74
C LEU A 417 20.16 9.41 50.53
N PRO A 418 20.66 8.61 51.49
CA PRO A 418 21.83 8.96 52.28
C PRO A 418 23.13 8.75 51.49
N ARG A 419 24.03 9.72 51.59
CA ARG A 419 25.43 9.63 51.14
C ARG A 419 26.14 8.50 51.89
N ARG A 420 26.74 7.56 51.17
CA ARG A 420 27.78 6.67 51.72
C ARG A 420 29.12 7.39 51.67
N LYS A 421 29.86 7.24 52.77
CA LYS A 421 31.28 7.62 52.93
C LYS A 421 32.16 6.66 52.14
#